data_AF-A0A8T4HM28-F1
#
_entry.id   AF-A0A8T4HM28-F1
#
_cell.length_a   1.000
_cell.length_b   1.000
_cell.length_c   1.000
_cell.angle_alpha   90.00
_cell.angle_beta   90.00
_cell.angle_gamma   90.00
#
_symmetry.space_group_name_H-M   'P 1'
#
loop_
_entity.id
_entity.type
_entity.pdbx_description
1 polymer ?
#
loop_
_entity_poly.entity_id
_entity_poly.type
_entity_poly.pdbx_seq_one_letter_code
_entity_poly.pdbx_strand_id
1 'polypeptide(L)'
;MSTPSIPAKAAPALLGLLVGGATGFLLTETAGAFCTFVLDRTLDVEGTGALLAAFIAVPVLCALGGAAIGMRRAAGRTPRRNGGR
;
A
#
# COMPACT_ATOMS: atom_id res chain seq x y z
N MET A 1 -3.16 -33.55 8.55
CA MET A 1 -2.77 -32.45 7.64
C MET A 1 -3.49 -31.20 8.12
N SER A 2 -2.81 -30.35 8.88
CA SER A 2 -3.42 -29.17 9.50
C SER A 2 -3.45 -28.03 8.49
N THR A 3 -4.63 -27.64 8.04
CA THR A 3 -4.80 -26.48 7.16
C THR A 3 -4.38 -25.22 7.93
N PRO A 4 -3.44 -24.41 7.40
CA PRO A 4 -3.07 -23.16 8.05
C PRO A 4 -4.28 -22.22 8.05
N SER A 5 -4.84 -21.97 9.23
CA SER A 5 -5.91 -20.97 9.41
C SER A 5 -5.29 -19.58 9.36
N ILE A 6 -5.39 -18.91 8.21
CA ILE A 6 -5.00 -17.50 8.08
C ILE A 6 -5.90 -16.71 9.04
N PRO A 7 -5.34 -15.90 9.97
CA PRO A 7 -6.15 -15.15 10.91
C PRO A 7 -7.08 -14.22 10.14
N ALA A 8 -8.36 -14.13 10.53
CA ALA A 8 -9.40 -13.39 9.79
C ALA A 8 -9.07 -11.91 9.51
N LYS A 9 -8.10 -11.33 10.24
CA LYS A 9 -7.59 -9.97 10.03
C LYS A 9 -6.43 -9.87 9.02
N ALA A 10 -5.78 -10.98 8.66
CA ALA A 10 -4.67 -10.98 7.71
C ALA A 10 -5.13 -10.73 6.28
N ALA A 11 -6.25 -11.31 5.83
CA ALA A 11 -6.78 -11.06 4.48
C ALA A 11 -7.06 -9.58 4.18
N PRO A 12 -7.80 -8.81 5.02
CA PRO A 12 -8.04 -7.39 4.76
C PRO A 12 -6.78 -6.53 4.91
N ALA A 13 -5.82 -6.91 5.77
CA ALA A 13 -4.53 -6.24 5.85
C ALA A 13 -3.69 -6.47 4.59
N LEU A 14 -3.65 -7.70 4.07
CA LEU A 14 -2.94 -8.06 2.85
C LEU A 14 -3.52 -7.35 1.63
N LEU A 15 -4.85 -7.31 1.50
CA LEU A 15 -5.53 -6.55 0.44
C LEU A 15 -5.23 -5.05 0.55
N GLY A 16 -5.26 -4.49 1.76
CA GLY A 16 -4.89 -3.10 1.99
C GLY A 16 -3.45 -2.80 1.60
N LEU A 17 -2.52 -3.70 1.94
CA LEU A 17 -1.11 -3.59 1.57
C LEU A 17 -0.92 -3.64 0.06
N LEU A 18 -1.58 -4.58 -0.62
CA LEU A 18 -1.45 -4.78 -2.06
C LEU A 18 -2.03 -3.60 -2.84
N VAL A 19 -3.24 -3.16 -2.50
CA VAL A 19 -3.91 -2.02 -3.14
C VAL A 19 -3.15 -0.72 -2.86
N GLY A 20 -2.69 -0.54 -1.62
CA GLY A 20 -1.87 0.62 -1.24
C GLY A 20 -0.55 0.67 -2.02
N GLY A 21 0.18 -0.45 -2.08
CA GLY A 21 1.44 -0.55 -2.81
C GLY A 21 1.26 -0.33 -4.32
N ALA A 22 0.25 -0.94 -4.94
CA ALA A 22 -0.05 -0.76 -6.35
C ALA A 22 -0.41 0.70 -6.67
N THR A 23 -1.20 1.34 -5.80
CA THR A 23 -1.55 2.76 -5.96
C THR A 23 -0.32 3.65 -5.86
N GLY A 24 0.56 3.42 -4.88
CA GLY A 24 1.79 4.18 -4.72
C GLY A 24 2.77 3.97 -5.88
N PHE A 25 2.90 2.74 -6.38
CA PHE A 25 3.70 2.45 -7.58
C PHE A 25 3.17 3.17 -8.81
N LEU A 26 1.86 3.11 -9.06
CA LEU A 26 1.24 3.79 -10.19
C LEU A 26 1.43 5.31 -10.11
N LEU A 27 1.35 5.89 -8.90
CA LEU A 27 1.58 7.31 -8.67
C LEU A 27 3.02 7.72 -9.02
N THR A 28 3.99 6.90 -8.58
CA THR A 28 5.41 7.09 -8.84
C THR A 28 5.74 6.99 -10.33
N GLU A 29 5.21 5.97 -11.03
CA GLU A 29 5.34 5.83 -12.48
C GLU A 29 4.70 7.00 -13.24
N THR A 30 3.51 7.42 -12.81
CA THR A 30 2.81 8.56 -13.44
C THR A 30 3.61 9.85 -13.29
N ALA A 31 4.24 10.07 -12.13
CA ALA A 31 5.12 11.21 -11.92
C ALA A 31 6.38 11.15 -12.81
N GLY A 32 6.97 9.95 -12.97
CA GLY A 32 8.09 9.71 -13.89
C GLY A 32 7.74 10.01 -15.35
N ALA A 33 6.58 9.51 -15.80
CA ALA A 33 6.06 9.77 -17.13
C ALA A 33 5.76 11.27 -17.33
N PHE A 34 5.14 11.94 -16.36
CA PHE A 34 4.86 13.36 -16.43
C PHE A 34 6.14 14.21 -16.56
N CYS A 35 7.17 13.94 -15.75
CA CYS A 35 8.45 14.64 -15.88
C CYS A 35 9.10 14.44 -17.26
N THR A 36 9.07 13.20 -17.76
CA THR A 36 9.66 12.88 -19.08
C THR A 36 8.89 13.55 -20.22
N PHE A 37 7.56 13.45 -20.23
CA PHE A 37 6.75 13.90 -21.36
C PHE A 37 6.36 15.38 -21.30
N VAL A 38 6.22 15.96 -20.11
CA VAL A 38 5.73 17.33 -19.93
C VAL A 38 6.85 18.32 -19.61
N LEU A 39 7.84 17.89 -18.81
CA LEU A 39 8.97 18.74 -18.45
C LEU A 39 10.21 18.50 -19.34
N ASP A 40 10.15 17.54 -20.27
CA ASP A 40 11.27 17.08 -21.11
C ASP A 40 12.54 16.77 -20.29
N ARG A 41 12.34 16.35 -19.03
CA ARG A 41 13.40 16.17 -18.06
C ARG A 41 13.25 14.80 -17.45
N THR A 42 14.15 13.90 -17.83
CA THR A 42 14.25 12.59 -17.21
C THR A 42 14.69 12.77 -15.76
N LEU A 43 13.92 12.21 -14.82
CA LEU A 43 14.32 12.18 -13.42
C LEU A 43 15.54 11.26 -13.32
N ASP A 44 16.70 11.83 -12.99
CA ASP A 44 17.92 11.06 -12.77
C ASP A 44 17.85 10.35 -11.41
N VAL A 45 17.11 9.25 -11.40
CA VAL A 45 16.91 8.40 -10.22
C VAL A 45 18.21 7.65 -9.86
N GLU A 46 19.12 7.44 -10.83
CA GLU A 46 20.39 6.73 -10.62
C GLU A 46 21.49 7.65 -10.05
N GLY A 47 21.57 8.92 -10.49
CA GLY A 47 22.56 9.88 -9.98
C GLY A 47 22.11 10.68 -8.75
N THR A 48 20.82 10.68 -8.42
CA THR A 48 20.27 11.42 -7.26
C THR A 48 19.64 10.49 -6.23
N GLY A 49 20.42 10.04 -5.26
CA GLY A 49 19.98 9.09 -4.23
C GLY A 49 18.74 9.50 -3.42
N ALA A 50 18.47 10.81 -3.27
CA ALA A 50 17.25 11.31 -2.64
C ALA A 50 15.98 11.01 -3.46
N LEU A 51 16.11 11.02 -4.80
CA LEU A 51 15.02 10.77 -5.73
C LEU A 51 14.67 9.28 -5.75
N LEU A 52 15.69 8.42 -5.74
CA LEU A 52 15.54 6.98 -5.56
C LEU A 52 14.86 6.65 -4.22
N ALA A 53 15.29 7.30 -3.14
CA ALA A 53 14.69 7.13 -1.83
C ALA A 53 13.20 7.51 -1.84
N ALA A 54 12.82 8.59 -2.54
CA ALA A 54 11.42 8.99 -2.69
C ALA A 54 10.62 7.98 -3.54
N PHE A 55 11.18 7.50 -4.65
CA PHE A 55 10.57 6.49 -5.52
C PHE A 55 10.23 5.20 -4.76
N ILE A 56 11.07 4.81 -3.79
CA ILE A 56 10.86 3.62 -2.94
C ILE A 56 9.94 3.95 -1.76
N ALA A 57 10.12 5.10 -1.13
CA ALA A 57 9.36 5.48 0.07
C ALA A 57 7.87 5.64 -0.22
N VAL A 58 7.49 6.24 -1.36
CA VAL A 58 6.09 6.50 -1.70
C VAL A 58 5.25 5.20 -1.78
N PRO A 59 5.63 4.16 -2.55
CA PRO A 59 4.92 2.88 -2.55
C PRO A 59 4.84 2.23 -1.17
N VAL A 60 5.93 2.27 -0.40
CA VAL A 60 5.99 1.66 0.94
C VAL A 60 5.03 2.37 1.90
N LEU A 61 5.02 3.71 1.92
CA LEU A 61 4.11 4.49 2.75
C LEU A 61 2.66 4.30 2.34
N CYS A 62 2.36 4.24 1.04
CA CYS A 62 1.02 3.93 0.55
C CYS A 62 0.57 2.53 0.94
N ALA A 63 1.46 1.53 0.86
CA ALA A 63 1.19 0.15 1.28
C ALA A 63 0.88 0.06 2.78
N LEU A 64 1.69 0.71 3.62
CA LEU A 64 1.48 0.78 5.08
C LEU A 64 0.16 1.49 5.42
N GLY A 65 -0.16 2.59 4.73
CA GLY A 65 -1.41 3.30 4.88
C GLY A 65 -2.63 2.44 4.51
N GLY A 66 -2.56 1.75 3.37
CA GLY A 66 -3.60 0.83 2.91
C GLY A 66 -3.80 -0.34 3.87
N ALA A 67 -2.73 -0.96 4.35
CA ALA A 67 -2.76 -2.03 5.34
C ALA A 67 -3.41 -1.55 6.66
N ALA A 68 -3.02 -0.37 7.15
CA ALA A 68 -3.57 0.22 8.37
C ALA A 68 -5.08 0.51 8.22
N ILE A 69 -5.51 1.03 7.07
CA ILE A 69 -6.94 1.26 6.78
C ILE A 69 -7.70 -0.07 6.70
N GLY A 70 -7.14 -1.09 6.04
CA GLY A 70 -7.71 -2.44 5.95
C GLY A 70 -7.91 -3.06 7.34
N MET A 71 -6.91 -2.99 8.21
CA MET A 71 -6.99 -3.45 9.60
C MET A 71 -8.04 -2.68 10.40
N ARG A 72 -8.08 -1.34 10.29
CA ARG A 72 -9.06 -0.50 11.00
C ARG A 72 -10.49 -0.81 10.57
N ARG A 73 -10.73 -0.97 9.27
CA ARG A 73 -12.07 -1.33 8.75
C ARG A 73 -12.49 -2.74 9.15
N ALA A 74 -11.56 -3.69 9.24
CA ALA A 74 -11.86 -5.03 9.72
C ALA A 74 -12.18 -5.06 11.23
N ALA A 75 -11.46 -4.27 12.04
CA ALA A 75 -11.72 -4.15 13.48
C ALA A 75 -13.07 -3.50 13.78
N GLY A 76 -13.47 -2.47 13.03
CA GLY A 76 -14.79 -1.82 13.16
C GLY A 76 -15.97 -2.68 12.71
N ARG A 77 -15.72 -3.75 11.93
CA ARG A 77 -16.75 -4.70 11.47
C ARG A 77 -16.91 -5.93 12.36
N THR A 78 -16.17 -6.03 13.48
CA THR A 78 -16.39 -7.12 14.43
C THR A 78 -17.84 -7.02 14.90
N PRO A 79 -18.73 -7.97 14.54
CA PRO A 79 -20.09 -7.95 15.05
C PRO A 79 -19.91 -8.04 16.56
N ARG A 80 -20.46 -7.06 17.29
CA ARG A 80 -20.71 -7.22 18.72
C ARG A 80 -21.52 -8.50 18.82
N ARG A 81 -20.86 -9.62 19.17
CA ARG A 81 -21.51 -10.90 19.48
C ARG A 81 -22.31 -10.62 20.74
N ASN A 82 -23.52 -10.12 20.51
CA ASN A 82 -24.46 -9.78 21.54
C ASN A 82 -24.73 -11.07 22.29
N GLY A 83 -24.58 -11.03 23.61
CA GLY A 83 -24.78 -12.18 24.48
C GLY A 83 -26.15 -12.79 24.23
N GLY A 84 -26.15 -14.10 23.97
CA GLY A 84 -27.33 -14.95 24.09
C GLY A 84 -27.03 -15.91 25.23
N ARG A 85 -27.86 -15.82 26.26
CA ARG A 85 -27.89 -16.64 27.47
C ARG A 85 -27.92 -18.13 27.18
#